data_AF-A0A2E2N1N6-F1
#
_entry.id   AF-A0A2E2N1N6-F1
#
_cell.length_a   1.000
_cell.length_b   1.000
_cell.length_c   1.000
_cell.angle_alpha   90.00
_cell.angle_beta   90.00
_cell.angle_gamma   90.00
#
_symmetry.space_group_name_H-M   'P 1'
#
loop_
_entity.id
_entity.type
_entity.pdbx_description
1 polymer ?
#
loop_
_entity_poly.entity_id
_entity_poly.type
_entity_poly.pdbx_seq_one_letter_code
_entity_poly.pdbx_strand_id
1 'polypeptide(L)' 'MTHCYHHLTAEERATIMLMREGHSIRSIAKYLGRAASMISRKLARHAVPSHAGYDASLAGFRATLTRHRARR' A
#
# COMPACT_ATOMS: atom_id res chain seq x y z
N MET A 1 -11.08 20.28 4.25
CA MET A 1 -10.44 19.68 3.06
C MET A 1 -10.80 18.21 3.00
N THR A 2 -11.66 17.82 2.07
CA THR A 2 -12.04 16.42 1.84
C THR A 2 -10.83 15.68 1.28
N HIS A 3 -10.12 14.93 2.13
CA HIS A 3 -9.00 14.10 1.71
C HIS A 3 -9.56 12.91 0.93
N CYS A 4 -9.80 13.09 -0.38
CA CYS A 4 -10.25 12.03 -1.29
C CYS A 4 -9.29 10.84 -1.14
N TYR A 5 -9.79 9.77 -0.54
CA TYR A 5 -8.98 8.60 -0.25
C TYR A 5 -8.84 7.78 -1.52
N HIS A 6 -7.82 8.09 -2.32
CA HIS A 6 -7.46 7.31 -3.49
C HIS A 6 -6.73 6.04 -3.02
N HIS A 7 -7.38 4.90 -3.18
CA HIS A 7 -6.77 3.61 -2.90
C HIS A 7 -5.62 3.38 -3.86
N LEU A 8 -4.49 2.89 -3.35
CA LEU A 8 -3.38 2.45 -4.20
C LEU A 8 -3.88 1.34 -5.15
N THR A 9 -3.55 1.48 -6.43
CA THR A 9 -3.82 0.49 -7.49
C THR A 9 -3.01 -0.78 -7.24
N ALA A 10 -3.28 -1.85 -8.00
CA ALA A 10 -2.49 -3.08 -7.91
C ALA A 10 -1.03 -2.82 -8.32
N GLU A 11 -0.82 -2.05 -9.39
CA GLU A 11 0.50 -1.64 -9.88
C GLU A 11 1.27 -0.85 -8.83
N GLU A 12 0.67 0.21 -8.25
CA GLU A 12 1.34 1.02 -7.23
C GLU A 12 1.75 0.15 -6.01
N ARG A 13 0.97 -0.88 -5.66
CA ARG A 13 1.32 -1.82 -4.59
C ARG A 13 2.47 -2.74 -4.98
N ALA A 14 2.52 -3.23 -6.21
CA ALA A 14 3.63 -4.02 -6.73
C ALA A 14 4.92 -3.21 -6.78
N THR A 15 4.86 -1.94 -7.22
CA THR A 15 6.00 -1.02 -7.19
C THR A 15 6.50 -0.78 -5.78
N ILE A 16 5.60 -0.55 -4.80
CA ILE A 16 5.99 -0.42 -3.39
C ILE A 16 6.70 -1.69 -2.90
N MET A 17 6.21 -2.87 -3.25
CA MET A 17 6.83 -4.14 -2.88
C MET A 17 8.25 -4.26 -3.45
N LEU A 18 8.41 -4.06 -4.76
CA LEU A 18 9.69 -4.19 -5.45
C LEU A 18 10.72 -3.15 -4.99
N MET A 19 10.30 -1.89 -4.85
CA MET A 19 11.24 -0.82 -4.48
C MET A 19 11.61 -0.83 -2.99
N ARG A 20 10.87 -1.52 -2.13
CA ARG A 20 11.11 -1.49 -0.68
C ARG A 20 12.46 -2.09 -0.28
N GLU A 21 13.01 -3.00 -1.08
CA GLU A 21 14.29 -3.66 -0.79
C GLU A 21 15.50 -2.71 -0.90
N GLY A 22 15.38 -1.62 -1.67
CA GLY A 22 16.49 -0.69 -1.91
C GLY A 22 16.17 0.79 -1.75
N HIS A 23 14.90 1.17 -1.55
CA HIS A 23 14.49 2.58 -1.53
C HIS A 23 13.70 2.96 -0.28
N SER A 24 13.94 4.20 0.16
CA SER A 24 13.14 4.81 1.23
C SER A 24 11.70 5.03 0.79
N ILE A 25 10.76 5.03 1.75
CA ILE A 25 9.34 5.33 1.49
C ILE A 25 9.17 6.68 0.77
N ARG A 26 10.02 7.67 1.06
CA ARG A 26 9.95 9.00 0.46
C ARG A 26 10.39 8.98 -1.01
N SER A 27 11.39 8.15 -1.35
CA SER A 27 11.83 7.93 -2.73
C SER A 27 10.74 7.23 -3.56
N ILE A 28 10.12 6.19 -3.00
CA ILE A 28 9.00 5.46 -3.64
C ILE A 28 7.80 6.39 -3.84
N ALA A 29 7.50 7.23 -2.85
CA ALA A 29 6.44 8.22 -2.92
C ALA A 29 6.67 9.24 -4.06
N LYS A 30 7.90 9.72 -4.21
CA LYS A 30 8.29 10.61 -5.31
C LYS A 30 8.14 9.92 -6.67
N TYR A 31 8.56 8.67 -6.78
CA TYR A 31 8.44 7.88 -8.01
C TYR A 31 6.97 7.68 -8.43
N LEU A 32 6.09 7.37 -7.47
CA LEU A 32 4.66 7.17 -7.73
C LEU A 32 3.84 8.47 -7.83
N GLY A 33 4.45 9.64 -7.60
CA GLY A 33 3.71 10.90 -7.51
C GLY A 33 2.68 10.93 -6.38
N ARG A 34 2.93 10.19 -5.29
CA ARG A 34 2.00 10.03 -4.16
C ARG A 34 2.57 10.63 -2.87
N ALA A 35 1.68 10.90 -1.91
CA ALA A 35 2.10 11.31 -0.58
C ALA A 35 2.77 10.15 0.19
N ALA A 36 3.93 10.39 0.79
CA ALA A 36 4.64 9.39 1.60
C ALA A 36 3.80 8.85 2.77
N SER A 37 2.92 9.69 3.35
CA SER A 37 1.99 9.29 4.41
C SER A 37 0.96 8.25 3.95
N MET A 38 0.61 8.22 2.67
CA MET A 38 -0.31 7.23 2.11
C MET A 38 0.36 5.86 2.00
N ILE A 39 1.60 5.84 1.52
CA ILE A 39 2.42 4.62 1.42
C ILE A 39 2.73 4.08 2.82
N SER A 40 3.15 4.93 3.75
CA SER A 40 3.40 4.56 5.15
C SER A 40 2.16 3.92 5.80
N ARG A 41 0.98 4.55 5.68
CA ARG A 41 -0.28 3.97 6.19
C ARG A 41 -0.63 2.64 5.52
N LYS A 42 -0.35 2.45 4.23
CA LYS A 42 -0.58 1.17 3.55
C LYS A 42 0.34 0.08 4.08
N LEU A 43 1.63 0.39 4.23
CA LEU A 43 2.62 -0.51 4.80
C LEU A 43 2.26 -0.87 6.24
N ALA A 44 1.94 0.09 7.10
CA ALA A 44 1.55 -0.18 8.49
C ALA A 44 0.33 -1.13 8.61
N ARG A 45 -0.65 -1.00 7.70
CA ARG A 45 -1.86 -1.86 7.68
C ARG A 45 -1.62 -3.27 7.16
N HIS A 46 -0.53 -3.49 6.41
CA HIS A 46 -0.24 -4.76 5.74
C HIS A 46 1.17 -5.29 6.04
N ALA A 47 1.87 -4.70 7.00
CA ALA A 47 3.15 -5.19 7.48
C ALA A 47 2.87 -6.48 8.25
N VAL A 48 3.31 -7.59 7.68
CA VAL A 48 3.49 -8.86 8.38
C VAL A 48 4.76 -8.71 9.25
N PRO A 49 4.89 -9.39 10.42
CA PRO A 49 6.06 -9.23 11.28
C PRO A 49 7.37 -9.39 10.51
N SER A 50 8.37 -8.59 10.89
CA SER A 50 9.51 -8.04 10.11
C SER A 50 10.42 -8.96 9.29
N HIS A 51 10.10 -10.24 9.16
CA HIS A 51 10.87 -11.24 8.42
C HIS A 51 10.21 -11.60 7.08
N ALA A 52 8.94 -11.24 6.91
CA ALA A 52 8.21 -11.36 5.66
C ALA A 52 7.89 -9.94 5.16
N GLY A 53 8.46 -9.54 4.04
CA GLY A 53 8.21 -8.22 3.44
C GLY A 53 6.73 -7.95 3.15
N TYR A 54 6.44 -6.74 2.64
CA TYR A 54 5.09 -6.37 2.24
C TYR A 54 4.61 -7.26 1.08
N ASP A 55 3.55 -8.03 1.31
CA ASP A 55 2.92 -8.90 0.29
C ASP A 55 1.79 -8.14 -0.44
N ALA A 56 2.05 -7.78 -1.70
CA ALA A 56 1.12 -7.07 -2.54
C ALA A 56 -0.12 -7.91 -2.90
N SER A 57 0.04 -9.22 -3.06
CA SER A 57 -1.03 -10.16 -3.43
C SER A 57 -2.02 -10.31 -2.28
N LEU A 58 -1.52 -10.51 -1.05
CA LEU A 58 -2.35 -10.54 0.15
C LEU A 58 -3.07 -9.20 0.39
N ALA A 59 -2.40 -8.08 0.14
CA ALA A 59 -2.99 -6.76 0.25
C ALA A 59 -4.10 -6.52 -0.80
N GLY A 60 -3.94 -7.05 -2.02
CA GLY A 60 -4.94 -7.04 -3.08
C GLY A 60 -6.18 -7.86 -2.70
N PHE A 61 -5.98 -9.13 -2.35
CA PHE A 61 -7.02 -10.06 -1.94
C PHE A 61 -7.89 -9.50 -0.78
N ARG A 62 -7.25 -8.97 0.27
CA ARG A 62 -7.95 -8.32 1.40
C ARG A 62 -8.80 -7.12 0.97
N ALA A 63 -8.34 -6.34 -0.01
CA ALA A 63 -9.10 -5.18 -0.49
C ALA A 63 -10.36 -5.62 -1.27
N THR A 64 -10.28 -6.72 -2.02
CA THR A 64 -11.43 -7.31 -2.69
C THR A 64 -12.43 -7.86 -1.67
N LEU A 65 -11.97 -8.63 -0.69
CA LEU A 65 -12.83 -9.17 0.38
C LEU A 65 -13.55 -8.07 1.17
N THR A 66 -12.87 -6.98 1.50
CA THR A 66 -13.47 -5.86 2.23
C THR A 66 -14.41 -5.00 1.38
N ARG A 67 -14.30 -5.04 0.04
CA ARG A 67 -15.27 -4.41 -0.86
C ARG A 67 -16.59 -5.16 -0.94
N HIS A 68 -16.55 -6.50 -0.83
CA HIS A 68 -17.76 -7.34 -0.84
C HIS A 68 -18.43 -7.48 0.52
N ARG A 69 -17.73 -7.16 1.62
CA ARG A 69 -18.40 -6.97 2.91
C ARG A 69 -19.14 -5.64 2.90
N ALA A 70 -20.47 -5.71 2.78
CA ALA A 70 -21.33 -4.59 3.07
C ALA A 70 -20.90 -3.94 4.39
N ARG A 71 -20.70 -2.62 4.38
CA ARG A 71 -20.49 -1.84 5.59
C ARG A 71 -21.78 -1.93 6.42
N ARG A 72 -21.83 -2.87 7.36
CA ARG A 72 -22.79 -2.86 8.45
C ARG A 72 -22.27 -1.94 9.55
#